data_AF-A0A9E2I241-F1
#
_entry.id   AF-A0A9E2I241-F1
#
_cell.length_a   1.000
_cell.length_b   1.000
_cell.length_c   1.000
_cell.angle_alpha   90.00
_cell.angle_beta   90.00
_cell.angle_gamma   90.00
#
_symmetry.space_group_name_H-M   'P 1'
#
loop_
_entity.id
_entity.type
_entity.pdbx_description
1 polymer ?
#
loop_
_entity_poly.entity_id
_entity_poly.type
_entity_poly.pdbx_seq_one_letter_code
_entity_poly.pdbx_strand_id
1 'polypeptide(L)' 'MKKNVKSTISFFRLLVEHSHRDYEPSPQHVLKRMLLPLCDHLTEIVEDGTKNDAWDVVEGFVRECRGLK' A
#
# COMPACT_ATOMS: atom_id res chain seq x y z
N MET A 1 -14.35 -6.97 -4.21
CA MET A 1 -13.32 -6.38 -3.32
C MET A 1 -13.80 -5.01 -2.89
N LYS A 2 -13.80 -4.72 -1.57
CA LYS A 2 -14.20 -3.41 -1.03
C LYS A 2 -13.30 -2.29 -1.56
N LYS A 3 -13.82 -1.06 -1.54
CA LYS A 3 -13.09 0.12 -2.04
C LYS A 3 -11.78 0.35 -1.27
N ASN A 4 -11.80 0.26 0.07
CA ASN A 4 -10.62 0.43 0.92
C ASN A 4 -9.54 -0.63 0.66
N VAL A 5 -9.90 -1.91 0.50
CA VAL A 5 -8.96 -2.98 0.12
C VAL A 5 -8.29 -2.68 -1.22
N LYS A 6 -9.09 -2.33 -2.25
CA LYS A 6 -8.56 -1.98 -3.58
C LYS A 6 -7.63 -0.76 -3.52
N SER A 7 -8.02 0.29 -2.79
CA SER A 7 -7.22 1.51 -2.62
C SER A 7 -5.90 1.19 -1.93
N THR A 8 -5.91 0.36 -0.89
CA THR A 8 -4.72 -0.05 -0.14
C THR A 8 -3.71 -0.77 -1.05
N ILE A 9 -4.18 -1.75 -1.82
CA ILE A 9 -3.34 -2.50 -2.78
C ILE A 9 -2.79 -1.57 -3.88
N SER A 10 -3.65 -0.70 -4.42
CA SER A 10 -3.25 0.26 -5.47
C SER A 10 -2.21 1.24 -4.96
N PHE A 11 -2.35 1.69 -3.72
CA PHE A 11 -1.40 2.59 -3.09
C PHE A 11 -0.06 1.89 -2.85
N PHE A 12 -0.06 0.65 -2.36
CA PHE A 12 1.16 -0.14 -2.23
C PHE A 12 1.89 -0.30 -3.56
N ARG A 13 1.17 -0.59 -4.65
CA ARG A 13 1.74 -0.63 -6.00
C ARG A 13 2.42 0.69 -6.39
N LEU A 14 1.76 1.84 -6.12
CA LEU A 14 2.34 3.16 -6.38
C LEU A 14 3.63 3.38 -5.59
N LEU A 15 3.72 2.87 -4.36
CA LEU A 15 4.95 2.95 -3.56
C LEU A 15 6.10 2.23 -4.24
N VAL A 16 5.83 1.02 -4.73
CA VAL A 16 6.83 0.24 -5.44
C VAL A 16 7.25 0.93 -6.73
N GLU A 17 6.30 1.41 -7.53
CA GLU A 17 6.60 2.19 -8.74
C GLU A 17 7.43 3.45 -8.43
N HIS A 18 7.16 4.11 -7.30
CA HIS A 18 7.96 5.25 -6.87
C HIS A 18 9.39 4.88 -6.46
N SER A 19 9.60 3.72 -5.83
CA SER A 19 10.93 3.26 -5.42
C SER A 19 11.88 2.96 -6.59
N HIS A 20 11.36 2.79 -7.81
CA HIS A 20 12.15 2.56 -9.02
C HIS A 20 12.48 3.83 -9.82
N ARG A 21 12.04 5.01 -9.39
CA ARG A 21 12.31 6.24 -10.13
C ARG A 21 13.73 6.75 -9.85
N ASP A 22 14.35 7.34 -10.87
CA ASP A 22 15.74 7.83 -10.82
C ASP A 22 15.97 9.05 -9.91
N TYR A 23 14.95 9.53 -9.18
CA TYR A 23 15.11 10.63 -8.24
C TYR A 23 15.17 10.11 -6.81
N GLU A 24 16.03 10.72 -5.99
CA GLU A 24 16.09 10.42 -4.56
C GLU A 24 15.04 11.26 -3.81
N PRO A 25 13.95 10.66 -3.30
CA PRO A 25 12.99 11.40 -2.49
C PRO A 25 13.61 11.80 -1.16
N SER A 26 13.35 13.03 -0.71
CA SER A 26 13.74 13.41 0.65
C SER A 26 13.02 12.53 1.69
N PRO A 27 13.61 12.33 2.88
CA PRO A 27 12.95 11.56 3.94
C PRO A 27 11.54 12.09 4.28
N GLN A 28 11.32 13.42 4.26
CA GLN A 28 9.98 13.98 4.48
C GLN A 28 9.01 13.66 3.35
N HIS A 29 9.49 13.57 2.10
CA HIS A 29 8.66 13.16 0.98
C HIS A 29 8.21 11.71 1.15
N VAL A 30 9.13 10.79 1.46
CA VAL A 30 8.80 9.38 1.73
C VAL A 30 7.81 9.29 2.89
N LEU A 31 8.08 9.92 4.03
CA LEU A 31 7.17 9.83 5.17
C LEU A 31 5.77 10.33 4.83
N LYS A 32 5.64 11.53 4.25
CA LYS A 32 4.34 12.20 4.06
C LYS A 32 3.54 11.68 2.88
N ARG A 33 4.20 11.36 1.77
CA ARG A 33 3.53 11.00 0.51
C ARG A 33 3.44 9.51 0.31
N MET A 34 4.30 8.74 0.99
CA MET A 34 4.40 7.30 0.80
C MET A 34 3.95 6.56 2.07
N LEU A 35 4.59 6.75 3.21
CA LEU A 35 4.30 5.89 4.37
C LEU A 35 2.99 6.25 5.09
N LEU A 36 2.75 7.54 5.39
CA LEU A 36 1.56 7.96 6.14
C LEU A 36 0.23 7.48 5.49
N PRO A 37 -0.01 7.68 4.18
CA PRO A 37 -1.27 7.22 3.59
C PRO A 37 -1.44 5.70 3.61
N LEU A 38 -0.34 4.93 3.52
CA LEU A 38 -0.42 3.48 3.69
C LEU A 38 -0.79 3.10 5.13
N CYS A 39 -0.21 3.78 6.12
CA CYS A 39 -0.58 3.56 7.53
C CYS A 39 -2.06 3.88 7.79
N ASP A 40 -2.57 4.97 7.22
CA ASP A 40 -3.97 5.37 7.35
C ASP A 40 -4.90 4.30 6.74
N HIS A 41 -4.57 3.82 5.54
CA HIS A 41 -5.31 2.72 4.88
C HIS A 41 -5.29 1.43 5.71
N LEU A 42 -4.13 1.05 6.27
CA LEU A 42 -4.03 -0.15 7.11
C LEU A 42 -4.85 0.00 8.40
N THR A 43 -4.89 1.20 8.98
CA THR A 43 -5.72 1.51 10.15
C THR A 43 -7.20 1.34 9.81
N GLU A 44 -7.66 1.90 8.70
CA GLU A 44 -9.04 1.73 8.22
C GLU A 44 -9.41 0.26 7.99
N ILE A 45 -8.49 -0.55 7.46
CA ILE A 45 -8.70 -1.99 7.28
C ILE A 45 -8.81 -2.73 8.62
N VAL A 46 -8.06 -2.31 9.64
CA VAL A 46 -8.11 -2.92 10.97
C VAL A 46 -9.37 -2.52 11.73
N GLU A 47 -9.78 -1.26 11.63
CA GLU A 47 -10.92 -0.71 12.38
C GLU A 47 -12.27 -1.06 11.74
N ASP A 48 -12.38 -0.93 10.41
CA ASP A 48 -13.67 -1.06 9.69
C ASP A 48 -13.73 -2.30 8.78
N GLY A 49 -12.62 -3.03 8.65
CA GLY A 49 -12.52 -4.22 7.81
C GLY A 49 -12.92 -5.52 8.50
N THR A 50 -13.02 -6.57 7.70
CA THR A 50 -13.16 -7.94 8.16
C THR A 50 -11.81 -8.66 8.09
N LYS A 51 -11.69 -9.82 8.75
CA LYS A 51 -10.52 -10.69 8.60
C LYS A 51 -10.23 -11.06 7.14
N ASN A 52 -11.28 -11.22 6.33
CA ASN A 52 -11.14 -11.49 4.89
C ASN A 52 -10.61 -10.28 4.14
N ASP A 53 -11.04 -9.06 4.49
CA ASP A 53 -10.52 -7.83 3.88
C ASP A 53 -9.01 -7.67 4.15
N ALA A 54 -8.57 -7.96 5.39
CA ALA A 54 -7.16 -7.95 5.74
C ALA A 54 -6.36 -9.02 4.97
N TRP A 55 -6.92 -10.23 4.82
CA TRP A 55 -6.32 -11.27 4.02
C TRP A 55 -6.19 -10.87 2.54
N ASP A 56 -7.23 -10.29 1.96
CA ASP A 56 -7.24 -9.81 0.58
C ASP A 56 -6.17 -8.73 0.35
N VAL A 57 -5.96 -7.82 1.31
CA VAL A 57 -4.87 -6.81 1.26
C VAL A 57 -3.51 -7.50 1.22
N VAL A 58 -3.24 -8.45 2.13
CA VAL A 58 -1.96 -9.15 2.19
C VAL A 58 -1.72 -9.98 0.93
N GLU A 59 -2.74 -10.67 0.41
CA GLU A 59 -2.64 -11.36 -0.88
C GLU A 59 -2.32 -10.40 -2.02
N GLY A 60 -2.96 -9.23 -2.04
CA GLY A 60 -2.68 -8.18 -3.02
C GLY A 60 -1.22 -7.74 -2.96
N PHE A 61 -0.70 -7.45 -1.77
CA PHE A 61 0.71 -7.08 -1.58
C PHE A 61 1.65 -8.19 -2.06
N VAL A 62 1.35 -9.46 -1.75
CA VAL A 62 2.15 -10.60 -2.23
C VAL A 62 2.18 -10.66 -3.76
N ARG A 63 1.08 -10.38 -4.45
CA ARG A 63 1.04 -10.35 -5.92
C ARG A 63 1.91 -9.24 -6.48
N GLU A 64 1.83 -8.03 -5.93
CA GLU A 64 2.68 -6.91 -6.33
C GLU A 64 4.16 -7.23 -6.09
N CYS A 65 4.51 -7.76 -4.91
CA CYS A 65 5.88 -8.18 -4.58
C CYS A 65 6.43 -9.26 -5.53
N ARG A 66 5.60 -10.19 -5.97
CA ARG A 66 6.00 -11.22 -6.96
C ARG A 66 6.28 -10.63 -8.33
N GLY A 67 5.63 -9.52 -8.69
CA GLY A 67 5.87 -8.78 -9.92
C GLY A 67 7.19 -7.98 -9.93
N LEU A 68 7.93 -7.95 -8.82
CA LEU A 68 9.22 -7.24 -8.69
C LEU A 68 10.43 -8.11 -9.05
N LYS A 69 10.21 -9.39 -9.35
CA LYS A 69 11.25 -10.33 -9.74
C LYS A 69 11.53 -10.29 -11.24
#